data_AF-A0A0F2RMZ7-F1
#
_entry.id   AF-A0A0F2RMZ7-F1
#
_cell.length_a   1.000
_cell.length_b   1.000
_cell.length_c   1.000
_cell.angle_alpha   90.00
_cell.angle_beta   90.00
_cell.angle_gamma   90.00
#
_symmetry.space_group_name_H-M   'P 1'
#
loop_
_entity.id
_entity.type
_entity.pdbx_description
1 polymer ?
#
loop_
_entity_poly.entity_id
_entity_poly.type
_entity_poly.pdbx_seq_one_letter_code
_entity_poly.pdbx_strand_id
1 'polypeptide(L)'
;MDRSGGYEGILRAFRSTLSPIRYTELQPLLLAIRPTFWGRSKLEAIDLSSDEPWLWIDDAHGEAEMILLKALGLQDRAIPCQRNGLQQVRQTIEMNWLTHA
;
A
#
# COMPACT_ATOMS: atom_id res chain seq x y z
N MET A 1 -11.60 -8.36 14.61
CA MET A 1 -10.53 -7.42 14.19
C MET A 1 -11.04 -6.71 12.97
N ASP A 2 -11.12 -5.39 13.01
CA ASP A 2 -11.55 -4.59 11.89
C ASP A 2 -10.50 -4.67 10.76
N ARG A 3 -10.83 -5.43 9.71
CA ARG A 3 -10.02 -5.61 8.50
C ARG A 3 -10.36 -4.54 7.45
N SER A 4 -11.25 -3.60 7.75
CA SER A 4 -11.97 -2.81 6.73
C SER A 4 -11.12 -1.81 5.96
N GLY A 5 -9.85 -1.58 6.34
CA GLY A 5 -9.05 -0.51 5.74
C GLY A 5 -9.74 0.87 5.83
N GLY A 6 -10.78 1.02 6.67
CA GLY A 6 -11.61 2.20 6.71
C GLY A 6 -10.87 3.43 7.20
N TYR A 7 -11.50 4.60 7.06
CA TYR A 7 -10.91 5.88 7.41
C TYR A 7 -10.31 5.92 8.82
N GLU A 8 -10.96 5.31 9.81
CA GLU A 8 -10.42 5.21 11.18
C GLU A 8 -9.09 4.45 11.25
N GLY A 9 -8.96 3.36 10.49
CA GLY A 9 -7.72 2.60 10.38
C GLY A 9 -6.60 3.40 9.73
N ILE A 10 -6.93 4.10 8.63
CA ILE A 10 -6.00 4.98 7.91
C ILE A 10 -5.52 6.10 8.85
N LEU A 11 -6.45 6.87 9.43
CA LEU A 11 -6.13 7.99 10.31
C LEU A 11 -5.30 7.55 11.52
N ARG A 12 -5.63 6.40 12.13
CA ARG A 12 -4.86 5.85 13.24
C ARG A 12 -3.42 5.50 12.83
N ALA A 13 -3.24 4.85 11.68
CA ALA A 13 -1.91 4.48 11.18
C ALA A 13 -1.05 5.72 10.86
N PHE A 14 -1.63 6.74 10.23
CA PHE A 14 -0.89 7.96 9.95
C PHE A 14 -0.59 8.76 11.23
N ARG A 15 -1.52 8.81 12.19
CA ARG A 15 -1.30 9.46 13.49
C ARG A 15 -0.16 8.81 14.28
N SER A 16 0.01 7.49 14.22
CA SER A 16 1.10 6.81 14.93
C SER A 16 2.47 7.02 14.29
N THR A 17 2.52 7.49 13.04
CA THR A 17 3.77 7.51 12.26
C THR A 17 4.23 8.92 11.89
N LEU A 18 3.33 9.91 11.92
CA LEU A 18 3.64 11.32 11.66
C LEU A 18 3.76 12.11 12.96
N SER A 19 4.55 13.19 12.94
CA SER A 19 4.50 14.18 14.02
C SER A 19 3.12 14.86 14.05
N PRO A 20 2.67 15.39 15.20
CA PRO A 20 1.35 16.02 15.33
C PRO A 20 1.11 17.16 14.31
N ILE A 21 2.15 17.96 14.03
CA ILE A 21 2.10 19.05 13.05
C ILE A 21 1.85 18.47 11.65
N ARG A 22 2.66 17.50 11.22
CA ARG A 22 2.54 16.87 9.89
C ARG A 22 1.25 16.07 9.73
N TYR A 23 0.77 15.42 10.80
CA TYR A 23 -0.51 14.73 10.78
C TYR A 23 -1.66 15.72 10.51
N THR A 24 -1.67 16.86 11.19
CA THR A 24 -2.72 17.89 11.01
C THR A 24 -2.71 18.47 9.60
N GLU A 25 -1.52 18.77 9.06
CA GLU A 25 -1.35 19.27 7.69
C GLU A 25 -1.85 18.26 6.63
N LEU A 26 -1.55 16.98 6.81
CA LEU A 26 -1.88 15.94 5.84
C LEU A 26 -3.30 15.38 6.02
N GLN A 27 -3.96 15.62 7.15
CA GLN A 27 -5.27 15.05 7.46
C GLN A 27 -6.33 15.26 6.35
N PRO A 28 -6.46 16.44 5.71
CA PRO A 28 -7.39 16.63 4.61
C PRO A 28 -7.08 15.73 3.39
N LEU A 29 -5.79 15.52 3.10
CA LEU A 29 -5.35 14.64 2.00
C LEU A 29 -5.61 13.17 2.35
N LEU A 30 -5.40 12.78 3.60
CA LEU A 30 -5.71 11.42 4.07
C LEU A 30 -7.21 11.11 3.98
N LEU A 31 -8.06 12.11 4.21
CA LEU A 31 -9.51 12.00 4.06
C LEU A 31 -9.97 11.96 2.60
N ALA A 32 -9.11 12.33 1.64
CA ALA A 32 -9.38 12.18 0.21
C ALA A 32 -9.07 10.76 -0.31
N ILE A 33 -8.35 9.94 0.46
CA ILE A 33 -8.08 8.54 0.12
C ILE A 33 -9.39 7.77 0.21
N ARG A 34 -9.87 7.24 -0.92
CA ARG A 34 -11.04 6.36 -0.94
C ARG A 34 -10.62 4.96 -0.49
N PRO A 35 -11.08 4.46 0.67
CA PRO A 35 -10.79 3.09 1.07
C PRO A 35 -11.50 2.13 0.15
N THR A 36 -10.80 1.08 -0.27
CA THR A 36 -11.38 -0.02 -1.04
C THR A 36 -11.54 -1.22 -0.11
N PHE A 37 -12.72 -1.82 -0.12
CA PHE A 37 -13.00 -3.02 0.66
C PHE A 37 -12.31 -4.23 0.05
N TRP A 38 -11.75 -5.08 0.89
CA TRP A 38 -11.23 -6.39 0.52
C TRP A 38 -11.65 -7.42 1.58
N GLY A 39 -12.05 -8.60 1.14
CA GLY A 39 -12.61 -9.65 1.98
C GLY A 39 -11.59 -10.68 2.42
N ARG A 40 -10.98 -11.38 1.47
CA ARG A 40 -10.04 -12.49 1.76
C ARG A 40 -8.60 -12.15 1.39
N SER A 41 -8.41 -11.41 0.30
CA SER A 41 -7.09 -11.02 -0.20
C SER A 41 -7.00 -9.51 -0.42
N LYS A 42 -5.84 -8.91 -0.08
CA LYS A 42 -5.60 -7.49 -0.34
C LYS A 42 -5.59 -7.17 -1.84
N LEU A 43 -5.31 -8.16 -2.69
CA LEU A 43 -5.39 -8.02 -4.14
C LEU A 43 -6.82 -7.71 -4.62
N GLU A 44 -7.86 -8.06 -3.86
CA GLU A 44 -9.24 -7.70 -4.20
C GLU A 44 -9.46 -6.17 -4.21
N ALA A 45 -8.61 -5.42 -3.51
CA ALA A 45 -8.65 -3.96 -3.49
C ALA A 45 -7.81 -3.31 -4.60
N ILE A 46 -7.11 -4.09 -5.44
CA ILE A 46 -6.23 -3.60 -6.50
C ILE A 46 -6.85 -3.92 -7.86
N ASP A 47 -6.97 -2.92 -8.72
CA ASP A 47 -7.30 -3.15 -10.12
C ASP A 47 -6.08 -3.71 -10.87
N LEU A 48 -5.95 -5.04 -10.90
CA LEU A 48 -4.87 -5.74 -11.58
C LEU A 48 -4.90 -5.56 -13.11
N SER A 49 -6.03 -5.11 -13.66
CA SER A 49 -6.20 -4.85 -15.10
C SER A 49 -5.81 -3.44 -15.52
N SER A 50 -5.50 -2.56 -14.56
CA SER A 50 -5.11 -1.19 -14.84
C SER A 50 -3.76 -1.13 -15.56
N ASP A 51 -3.75 -0.43 -16.69
CA ASP A 51 -2.54 -0.10 -17.44
C ASP A 51 -1.67 0.95 -16.70
N GLU A 52 -2.24 1.65 -15.72
CA GLU A 52 -1.50 2.59 -14.87
C GLU A 52 -0.56 1.83 -13.92
N PRO A 53 0.65 2.35 -13.66
CA PRO A 53 1.60 1.73 -12.76
C PRO A 53 1.09 1.78 -11.32
N TRP A 54 1.04 0.62 -10.67
CA TRP A 54 0.75 0.50 -9.24
C TRP A 54 1.80 -0.38 -8.56
N LEU A 55 2.01 -0.12 -7.27
CA LEU A 55 2.89 -0.90 -6.40
C LEU A 55 2.12 -1.34 -5.17
N TRP A 56 2.16 -2.64 -4.85
CA TRP A 56 1.63 -3.18 -3.60
C TRP A 56 2.75 -3.29 -2.58
N ILE A 57 2.75 -2.39 -1.60
CA ILE A 57 3.75 -2.34 -0.54
C ILE A 57 3.18 -3.01 0.71
N ASP A 58 3.83 -4.08 1.19
CA ASP A 58 3.37 -4.84 2.35
C ASP A 58 4.52 -5.42 3.17
N ASP A 59 4.31 -5.61 4.48
CA ASP A 59 5.30 -6.23 5.37
C ASP A 59 5.33 -7.75 5.25
N ALA A 60 4.23 -8.34 4.80
CA ALA A 60 4.14 -9.75 4.45
C ALA A 60 3.08 -9.98 3.36
N HIS A 61 3.53 -10.27 2.15
CA HIS A 61 2.67 -10.75 1.07
C HIS A 61 2.27 -12.21 1.31
N GLY A 62 1.01 -12.55 1.10
CA GLY A 62 0.56 -13.94 1.22
C GLY A 62 1.07 -14.80 0.07
N GLU A 63 1.39 -16.07 0.35
CA GLU A 63 1.93 -17.00 -0.65
C GLU A 63 0.98 -17.18 -1.85
N ALA A 64 -0.32 -17.35 -1.60
CA ALA A 64 -1.33 -17.50 -2.65
C ALA A 64 -1.41 -16.26 -3.57
N GLU A 65 -1.23 -15.07 -3.01
CA GLU A 65 -1.28 -13.80 -3.73
C GLU A 65 -0.04 -13.62 -4.60
N MET A 66 1.13 -14.00 -4.08
CA MET A 66 2.38 -14.00 -4.86
C MET A 66 2.35 -15.01 -6.01
N ILE A 67 1.75 -16.19 -5.80
CA ILE A 67 1.54 -17.17 -6.88
C ILE A 67 0.66 -16.56 -7.98
N LEU A 68 -0.44 -15.90 -7.61
CA LEU A 68 -1.34 -15.24 -8.56
C LEU A 68 -0.62 -14.13 -9.35
N LEU A 69 0.10 -13.24 -8.67
CA LEU A 69 0.84 -12.17 -9.33
C LEU A 69 1.90 -12.71 -10.30
N LYS A 70 2.61 -13.77 -9.91
CA LYS A 70 3.58 -14.43 -10.78
C LYS A 70 2.92 -15.03 -12.03
N ALA A 71 1.76 -15.65 -11.90
CA ALA A 71 1.02 -16.20 -13.03
C ALA A 71 0.55 -15.11 -14.01
N LEU A 72 0.34 -13.89 -13.53
CA LEU A 72 -0.04 -12.72 -14.33
C LEU A 72 1.18 -11.92 -14.85
N GLY A 73 2.41 -12.29 -14.47
CA GLY A 73 3.62 -11.52 -14.80
C GLY A 73 3.72 -10.19 -14.05
N LEU A 74 3.03 -10.05 -12.93
CA LEU A 74 2.93 -8.82 -12.12
C LEU A 74 3.68 -8.91 -10.79
N GLN A 75 4.51 -9.95 -10.58
CA GLN A 75 5.20 -10.16 -9.30
C GLN A 75 6.13 -8.99 -8.93
N ASP A 76 6.66 -8.27 -9.92
CA ASP A 76 7.57 -7.14 -9.70
C ASP A 76 6.83 -5.91 -9.12
N ARG A 77 5.49 -5.90 -9.17
CA ARG A 77 4.66 -4.87 -8.53
C ARG A 77 4.46 -5.11 -7.03
N ALA A 78 4.78 -6.30 -6.52
CA ALA A 78 4.72 -6.60 -5.09
C ALA A 78 6.04 -6.26 -4.40
N ILE A 79 5.98 -5.24 -3.55
CA ILE A 79 7.13 -4.64 -2.89
C ILE A 79 7.14 -5.04 -1.42
N PRO A 80 8.09 -5.85 -0.94
CA PRO A 80 8.20 -6.17 0.47
C PRO A 80 8.79 -4.97 1.24
N CYS A 81 8.17 -4.59 2.36
CA CYS A 81 8.67 -3.54 3.25
C CYS A 81 8.50 -3.94 4.71
N GLN A 82 9.61 -4.16 5.41
CA GLN A 82 9.58 -4.54 6.83
C GLN A 82 8.94 -3.45 7.72
N ARG A 83 8.33 -3.86 8.83
CA ARG A 83 7.74 -2.94 9.83
C ARG A 83 8.77 -1.90 10.28
N ASN A 84 8.34 -0.65 10.31
CA ASN A 84 9.12 0.58 10.61
C ASN A 84 9.96 1.14 9.46
N GLY A 85 9.84 0.59 8.25
CA GLY A 85 10.60 1.03 7.09
C GLY A 85 10.03 2.22 6.33
N LEU A 86 9.49 3.30 6.92
CA LEU A 86 9.00 4.43 6.10
C LEU A 86 10.09 5.02 5.17
N GLN A 87 11.35 5.05 5.61
CA GLN A 87 12.48 5.39 4.74
C GLN A 87 12.69 4.35 3.64
N GLN A 88 12.47 3.06 3.94
CA GLN A 88 12.54 1.97 2.96
C GLN A 88 11.38 2.04 1.98
N VAL A 89 10.14 2.31 2.40
CA VAL A 89 8.99 2.59 1.52
C VAL A 89 9.36 3.68 0.52
N ARG A 90 9.89 4.81 1.01
CA ARG A 90 10.30 5.91 0.15
C ARG A 90 11.40 5.47 -0.83
N GLN A 91 12.47 4.84 -0.36
CA GLN A 91 13.55 4.35 -1.23
C GLN A 91 13.02 3.35 -2.26
N THR A 92 12.11 2.46 -1.86
CA THR A 92 11.59 1.44 -2.77
C THR A 92 10.65 2.04 -3.81
N ILE A 93 9.84 3.03 -3.43
CA ILE A 93 9.07 3.82 -4.40
C ILE A 93 10.04 4.54 -5.36
N GLU A 94 11.06 5.24 -4.85
CA GLU A 94 12.04 5.97 -5.68
C GLU A 94 12.78 5.03 -6.65
N MET A 95 13.23 3.86 -6.20
CA MET A 95 13.91 2.86 -7.04
C MET A 95 12.99 2.26 -8.12
N ASN A 96 11.72 2.00 -7.79
CA ASN A 96 10.78 1.37 -8.73
C ASN A 96 10.15 2.37 -9.70
N TRP A 97 10.00 3.64 -9.32
CA TRP A 97 9.49 4.69 -10.22
C TRP A 97 10.53 5.06 -11.29
N LEU A 98 11.82 5.05 -10.95
CA LEU A 98 12.91 5.36 -11.88
C LEU A 98 13.23 4.23 -12.88
N THR A 99 12.79 3.01 -12.62
CA THR A 99 13.02 1.84 -13.49
C THR A 99 11.91 1.60 -14.50
N HIS A 100 10.76 2.27 -14.35
CA HIS A 100 9.58 2.12 -15.20
C HIS A 100 9.16 3.44 -15.89
N ALA A 101 10.02 4.47 -15.84
CA ALA A 101 9.90 5.74 -16.57
C ALA A 101 10.82 5.73 -17.80
#